data_AF-A0A2M9PA18-F1
#
_entry.id   AF-A0A2M9PA18-F1
#
_cell.length_a   1.000
_cell.length_b   1.000
_cell.length_c   1.000
_cell.angle_alpha   90.00
_cell.angle_beta   90.00
_cell.angle_gamma   90.00
#
_symmetry.space_group_name_H-M   'P 1'
#
loop_
_entity.id
_entity.type
_entity.pdbx_description
1 polymer ?
#
loop_
_entity_poly.entity_id
_entity_poly.type
_entity_poly.pdbx_seq_one_letter_code
_entity_poly.pdbx_strand_id
1 'polypeptide(L)' 'MTRTTSAPSASTSSIASLAAQHLIAAAIGAFVIGMVGFSQMSVAHNAGHDYRHSMAFPCH' A
#
# COMPACT_ATOMS: atom_id res chain seq x y z
N MET A 1 50.81 -5.00 -15.32
CA MET A 1 49.45 -5.54 -15.53
C MET A 1 48.46 -4.40 -15.37
N THR A 2 47.87 -3.90 -16.47
CA THR A 2 46.89 -2.80 -16.44
C THR A 2 45.50 -3.41 -16.65
N ARG A 3 44.63 -3.35 -15.63
CA ARG A 3 43.23 -3.81 -15.73
C ARG A 3 42.39 -2.66 -16.27
N THR A 4 41.82 -2.85 -17.46
CA THR A 4 40.75 -1.98 -17.98
C THR A 4 39.45 -2.35 -17.28
N THR A 5 38.99 -1.49 -16.37
CA THR A 5 37.64 -1.61 -15.80
C THR A 5 36.63 -1.08 -16.82
N SER A 6 35.85 -1.98 -17.41
CA SER A 6 34.68 -1.62 -18.22
C SER A 6 33.63 -0.97 -17.31
N ALA A 7 33.26 0.28 -17.61
CA ALA A 7 32.16 0.96 -16.92
C ALA A 7 30.82 0.38 -17.41
N PRO A 8 29.82 0.21 -16.53
CA PRO A 8 28.50 -0.26 -16.93
C PRO A 8 27.86 0.76 -17.88
N SER A 9 27.41 0.28 -19.05
CA SER A 9 26.65 1.09 -19.99
C SER A 9 25.28 1.40 -19.39
N ALA A 10 24.96 2.68 -19.21
CA ALA A 10 23.65 3.10 -18.71
C ALA A 10 22.57 2.81 -19.76
N SER A 11 21.64 1.91 -19.45
CA SER A 11 20.48 1.63 -20.28
C SER A 11 19.50 2.81 -20.19
N THR A 12 19.35 3.57 -21.29
CA THR A 12 18.33 4.63 -21.38
C THR A 12 16.95 3.99 -21.30
N SER A 13 16.29 4.13 -20.16
CA SER A 13 14.91 3.65 -19.97
C SER A 13 13.98 4.47 -20.84
N SER A 14 13.17 3.81 -21.66
CA SER A 14 12.19 4.50 -22.50
C SER A 14 11.07 5.11 -21.64
N ILE A 15 10.51 6.22 -22.08
CA ILE A 15 9.40 6.91 -21.38
C ILE A 15 8.18 5.99 -21.25
N ALA A 16 7.97 5.11 -22.24
CA ALA A 16 6.94 4.07 -22.22
C ALA A 16 7.18 3.04 -21.10
N SER A 17 8.44 2.64 -20.87
CA SER A 17 8.80 1.75 -19.75
C SER A 17 8.53 2.41 -18.40
N LEU A 18 8.88 3.69 -18.27
CA LEU A 18 8.65 4.45 -17.05
C LEU A 18 7.15 4.60 -16.75
N ALA A 19 6.36 4.96 -17.76
CA ALA A 19 4.91 5.08 -17.61
C ALA A 19 4.27 3.76 -17.19
N ALA A 20 4.68 2.63 -17.79
CA ALA A 20 4.20 1.31 -17.40
C ALA A 20 4.52 0.97 -15.94
N GLN A 21 5.73 1.27 -15.47
CA GLN A 21 6.12 1.06 -14.07
C GLN A 21 5.24 1.86 -13.09
N HIS A 22 4.94 3.12 -13.42
CA HIS A 22 4.10 3.97 -12.58
C HIS A 22 2.65 3.50 -12.56
N LEU A 23 2.10 3.10 -13.71
CA LEU A 23 0.73 2.59 -13.80
C LEU A 23 0.56 1.29 -13.01
N ILE A 24 1.53 0.39 -13.08
CA ILE A 24 1.51 -0.85 -12.30
C ILE A 24 1.59 -0.55 -10.80
N ALA A 25 2.50 0.35 -10.39
CA ALA A 25 2.60 0.77 -8.99
C ALA A 25 1.31 1.40 -8.47
N ALA A 26 0.68 2.28 -9.27
CA ALA A 26 -0.60 2.91 -8.94
C ALA A 26 -1.73 1.88 -8.85
N ALA A 27 -1.79 0.91 -9.78
CA ALA A 27 -2.79 -0.15 -9.76
C ALA A 27 -2.65 -1.05 -8.52
N ILE A 28 -1.42 -1.41 -8.13
CA ILE A 28 -1.16 -2.17 -6.90
C ILE A 28 -1.58 -1.35 -5.68
N GLY A 29 -1.23 -0.06 -5.63
CA GLY A 29 -1.62 0.82 -4.53
C GLY A 29 -3.14 0.94 -4.39
N ALA A 30 -3.85 1.16 -5.50
CA ALA A 30 -5.31 1.22 -5.52
C ALA A 30 -5.94 -0.11 -5.09
N PHE A 31 -5.37 -1.24 -5.51
CA PHE A 31 -5.81 -2.56 -5.11
C PHE A 31 -5.69 -2.78 -3.60
N VAL A 32 -4.55 -2.40 -3.00
CA VAL A 32 -4.34 -2.51 -1.54
C VAL A 32 -5.35 -1.65 -0.79
N ILE A 33 -5.51 -0.39 -1.18
CA ILE A 33 -6.47 0.53 -0.53
C ILE A 33 -7.90 -0.01 -0.65
N GLY A 34 -8.29 -0.49 -1.83
CA GLY A 34 -9.61 -1.08 -2.06
C GLY A 34 -9.82 -2.35 -1.23
N MET A 35 -8.93 -3.33 -1.36
CA MET A 35 -9.09 -4.62 -0.67
C MET A 35 -9.07 -4.47 0.85
N VAL A 36 -8.16 -3.66 1.40
CA VAL A 36 -8.05 -3.46 2.85
C VAL A 36 -9.18 -2.57 3.35
N GLY A 37 -9.47 -1.47 2.65
CA GLY A 37 -10.49 -0.50 3.05
C GLY A 37 -11.91 -1.04 3.01
N PHE A 38 -12.21 -1.98 2.11
CA PHE A 38 -13.51 -2.67 2.03
C PHE A 38 -13.48 -4.06 2.68
N SER A 39 -12.38 -4.45 3.34
CA SER A 39 -12.34 -5.70 4.09
C SER A 39 -13.30 -5.63 5.28
N GLN A 40 -14.13 -6.66 5.49
CA GLN A 40 -14.98 -6.76 6.67
C GLN A 40 -14.12 -6.98 7.91
N MET A 41 -13.69 -5.89 8.54
CA MET A 41 -12.88 -5.91 9.75
C MET A 41 -13.78 -6.22 10.96
N SER A 42 -13.84 -7.50 11.34
CA SER A 42 -14.55 -7.97 12.54
C SER A 42 -14.07 -7.23 13.79
N VAL A 43 -12.78 -6.86 13.86
CA VAL A 43 -12.21 -6.03 14.94
C VAL A 43 -12.90 -4.67 15.04
N ALA A 44 -13.09 -3.95 13.92
CA ALA A 44 -13.75 -2.65 13.94
C ALA A 44 -15.24 -2.79 14.26
N HIS A 45 -15.88 -3.85 13.77
CA HIS A 45 -17.27 -4.15 14.09
C HIS A 45 -17.45 -4.46 15.58
N ASN A 46 -16.60 -5.31 16.16
CA ASN A 46 -16.59 -5.67 17.57
C ASN A 46 -16.28 -4.45 18.45
N ALA A 47 -15.32 -3.59 18.06
CA ALA A 47 -15.06 -2.34 18.76
C ALA A 47 -16.30 -1.42 18.82
N GLY A 48 -17.12 -1.39 17.76
CA GLY A 48 -18.39 -0.66 17.77
C GLY A 48 -19.48 -1.31 18.65
N HIS A 49 -19.44 -2.63 18.84
CA HIS A 49 -20.27 -3.33 19.82
C HIS A 49 -19.76 -3.15 21.26
N ASP A 50 -18.46 -3.00 21.46
CA ASP A 50 -17.87 -2.75 22.78
C ASP A 50 -18.03 -1.29 23.21
N TYR A 51 -18.01 -0.36 22.24
CA TYR A 51 -18.25 1.06 22.48
C TYR A 51 -19.64 1.29 23.08
N ARG A 52 -20.70 0.76 22.47
CA ARG A 52 -22.07 0.91 23.01
C ARG A 52 -22.25 0.30 24.41
N HIS A 53 -21.50 -0.75 24.77
CA HIS A 53 -21.48 -1.29 26.12
C HIS A 53 -20.70 -0.40 27.11
N SER A 54 -19.65 0.27 26.64
CA SER A 54 -18.84 1.20 27.44
C SER A 54 -19.46 2.59 27.60
N MET A 55 -20.40 2.95 26.71
CA MET A 55 -21.11 4.23 26.72
C MET A 55 -22.36 4.24 27.63
N ALA A 56 -22.66 3.13 28.32
CA ALA A 56 -23.57 3.14 29.45
C ALA A 56 -22.90 3.93 30.60
N PHE A 57 -23.05 5.25 30.55
CA PHE A 57 -22.63 6.16 31.62
C PHE A 57 -23.18 5.64 32.96
N PRO A 58 -22.38 5.65 34.04
CA PRO A 58 -22.87 5.30 35.36
C PRO A 58 -24.02 6.24 35.71
N CYS A 59 -25.21 5.68 35.87
CA CYS A 59 -26.32 6.34 36.54
C CYS A 59 -25.97 6.43 38.03
N HIS A 60 -25.22 7.47 38.38
CA HIS A 60 -25.36 8.08 39.69
C HIS A 60 -26.32 9.25 39.55
#